data_AF-A0A961PKD8-F1
#
_entry.id   AF-A0A961PKD8-F1
#
_cell.length_a   1.000
_cell.length_b   1.000
_cell.length_c   1.000
_cell.angle_alpha   90.00
_cell.angle_beta   90.00
_cell.angle_gamma   90.00
#
_symmetry.space_group_name_H-M   'P 1'
#
loop_
_entity.id
_entity.type
_entity.pdbx_description
1 polymer ?
#
loop_
_entity_poly.entity_id
_entity_poly.type
_entity_poly.pdbx_seq_one_letter_code
_entity_poly.pdbx_strand_id
1 'polypeptide(L)'
;MNILWLQSAGCGGCTMSLLCAEDPNVFDLLAGAGLEFLWHPTLSEATGAPVRRLLEEIEAGRQALDILCIEGSILRGPGGTGRFQMLSGTGRSMLDWVRSLAPYAAHVVAVGTCATYGGVTSAGENPADAVGVQYDGEHRGGALGADFTARGGLPVINVAGCPTHPDWVTETLLMLAAGELDASGLDGFARPRFYADHLVHHGCSKNEFYEYKASARELSEIGCLMEHLGCIGTQAVGDCNIRGWNGAGSCTQAGYPCINCTAPEFEEPGHGFTETPKFAGIPVGLPSDMPKAWFMALASLSKAATPHRLGVNATSDRIAVPPSLKKPKP
;
A
#
# COMPACT_ATOMS: atom_id res chain seq x y z
N MET A 1 -17.60 -17.94 0.31
CA MET A 1 -16.49 -17.89 1.29
C MET A 1 -16.81 -16.85 2.34
N ASN A 2 -16.51 -17.18 3.60
CA ASN A 2 -16.78 -16.38 4.78
C ASN A 2 -15.55 -15.53 5.15
N ILE A 3 -15.76 -14.22 5.25
CA ILE A 3 -14.73 -13.24 5.62
C ILE A 3 -14.95 -12.76 7.05
N LEU A 4 -13.94 -12.89 7.91
CA LEU A 4 -13.88 -12.13 9.16
C LEU A 4 -12.89 -10.99 8.98
N TRP A 5 -13.33 -9.76 9.22
CA TRP A 5 -12.47 -8.59 9.19
C TRP A 5 -12.26 -8.04 10.60
N LEU A 6 -11.00 -7.94 11.00
CA LEU A 6 -10.62 -7.37 12.30
C LEU A 6 -9.85 -6.07 12.11
N GLN A 7 -10.29 -5.02 12.82
CA GLN A 7 -9.57 -3.76 12.86
C GLN A 7 -8.70 -3.70 14.12
N SER A 8 -7.39 -3.77 13.89
CA SER A 8 -6.31 -3.63 14.86
C SER A 8 -5.88 -2.16 14.99
N ALA A 9 -4.66 -1.86 15.44
CA ALA A 9 -4.19 -0.50 15.66
C ALA A 9 -3.99 0.22 14.32
N GLY A 10 -4.93 1.08 13.96
CA GLY A 10 -4.92 1.79 12.69
C GLY A 10 -5.96 2.91 12.66
N CYS A 11 -6.00 3.65 11.56
CA CYS A 11 -6.89 4.80 11.38
C CYS A 11 -8.27 4.46 10.80
N GLY A 12 -8.52 3.21 10.41
CA GLY A 12 -9.74 2.81 9.67
C GLY A 12 -9.74 3.25 8.21
N GLY A 13 -8.64 3.83 7.73
CA GLY A 13 -8.54 4.37 6.38
C GLY A 13 -8.59 3.32 5.28
N CYS A 14 -8.23 2.06 5.55
CA CYS A 14 -8.32 1.00 4.54
C CYS A 14 -9.75 0.54 4.37
N THR A 15 -10.54 0.47 5.44
CA THR A 15 -12.00 0.30 5.34
C THR A 15 -12.63 1.45 4.54
N MET A 16 -12.27 2.71 4.83
CA MET A 16 -12.81 3.85 4.10
C MET A 16 -12.43 3.81 2.62
N SER A 17 -11.19 3.46 2.31
CA SER A 17 -10.72 3.27 0.94
C SER A 17 -11.48 2.15 0.23
N LEU A 18 -11.69 1.00 0.90
CA LEU A 18 -12.44 -0.13 0.36
C LEU A 18 -13.87 0.25 -0.04
N LEU A 19 -14.52 1.13 0.72
CA LEU A 19 -15.86 1.64 0.39
C LEU A 19 -15.89 2.54 -0.86
N CYS A 20 -14.73 3.01 -1.33
CA CYS A 20 -14.59 3.73 -2.60
C CYS A 20 -14.42 2.80 -3.81
N ALA A 21 -14.53 1.47 -3.65
CA ALA A 21 -14.65 0.58 -4.80
C ALA A 21 -15.90 0.96 -5.61
N GLU A 22 -15.72 1.17 -6.91
CA GLU A 22 -16.76 1.61 -7.84
C GLU A 22 -16.84 0.64 -9.03
N ASP A 23 -18.02 0.59 -9.68
CA ASP A 23 -18.27 -0.18 -10.91
C ASP A 23 -17.90 -1.69 -10.86
N PRO A 24 -18.46 -2.49 -9.94
CA PRO A 24 -19.54 -2.18 -8.99
C PRO A 24 -19.04 -1.84 -7.58
N ASN A 25 -19.95 -1.37 -6.72
CA ASN A 25 -19.60 -1.13 -5.31
C ASN A 25 -19.14 -2.41 -4.60
N VAL A 26 -18.39 -2.25 -3.51
CA VAL A 26 -17.78 -3.37 -2.78
C VAL A 26 -18.77 -4.45 -2.35
N PHE A 27 -19.99 -4.08 -1.94
CA PHE A 27 -20.96 -5.06 -1.44
C PHE A 27 -21.51 -5.93 -2.58
N ASP A 28 -21.90 -5.31 -3.68
CA ASP A 28 -22.39 -6.02 -4.86
C ASP A 28 -21.28 -6.87 -5.48
N LEU A 29 -20.04 -6.36 -5.52
CA LEU A 29 -18.88 -7.08 -6.04
C LEU A 29 -18.61 -8.36 -5.24
N LEU A 30 -18.50 -8.24 -3.92
CA LEU A 30 -18.19 -9.38 -3.05
C LEU A 30 -19.35 -10.38 -3.01
N ALA A 31 -20.59 -9.90 -2.91
CA ALA A 31 -21.77 -10.77 -2.95
C ALA A 31 -21.87 -11.55 -4.28
N GLY A 32 -21.59 -10.89 -5.41
CA GLY A 32 -21.55 -11.52 -6.73
C GLY A 32 -20.52 -12.64 -6.86
N ALA A 33 -19.44 -12.58 -6.08
CA ALA A 33 -18.40 -13.61 -5.99
C ALA A 33 -18.66 -14.65 -4.87
N GLY A 34 -19.81 -14.58 -4.20
CA GLY A 34 -20.14 -15.45 -3.07
C GLY A 34 -19.26 -15.22 -1.84
N LEU A 35 -18.72 -14.01 -1.67
CA LEU A 35 -17.97 -13.57 -0.50
C LEU A 35 -18.92 -12.86 0.47
N GLU A 36 -18.99 -13.36 1.70
CA GLU A 36 -19.86 -12.80 2.74
C GLU A 36 -19.06 -12.44 3.99
N PHE A 37 -19.32 -11.25 4.55
CA PHE A 37 -18.74 -10.85 5.82
C PHE A 37 -19.48 -11.55 6.97
N LEU A 38 -18.78 -12.40 7.72
CA LEU A 38 -19.24 -12.86 9.03
C LEU A 38 -19.35 -11.69 10.00
N TRP A 39 -18.34 -10.83 9.98
CA TRP A 39 -18.32 -9.59 10.74
C TRP A 39 -17.25 -8.63 10.21
N HIS A 40 -17.57 -7.35 10.24
CA HIS A 40 -16.65 -6.24 10.03
C HIS A 40 -17.02 -5.11 11.02
N PRO A 41 -16.07 -4.54 11.77
CA PRO A 41 -16.36 -3.60 12.88
C PRO A 41 -17.16 -2.37 12.45
N THR A 42 -16.87 -1.82 11.27
CA THR A 42 -17.54 -0.63 10.73
C THR A 42 -18.84 -0.92 9.96
N LEU A 43 -18.99 -2.13 9.40
CA LEU A 43 -20.05 -2.42 8.42
C LEU A 43 -21.16 -3.32 8.98
N SER A 44 -20.86 -4.11 10.01
CA SER A 44 -21.82 -5.05 10.59
C SER A 44 -22.65 -4.43 11.71
N GLU A 45 -23.95 -4.73 11.72
CA GLU A 45 -24.86 -4.33 12.80
C GLU A 45 -24.55 -5.05 14.14
N ALA A 46 -24.01 -6.27 14.06
CA ALA A 46 -23.72 -7.08 15.23
C ALA A 46 -22.60 -6.48 16.10
N THR A 47 -22.88 -6.30 17.39
CA THR A 47 -21.92 -5.78 18.39
C THR A 47 -22.02 -6.56 19.70
N GLY A 48 -20.97 -6.55 20.52
CA GLY A 48 -20.98 -7.16 21.85
C GLY A 48 -21.11 -8.69 21.85
N ALA A 49 -22.12 -9.23 22.55
CA ALA A 49 -22.24 -10.67 22.79
C ALA A 49 -22.38 -11.54 21.51
N PRO A 50 -23.17 -11.16 20.49
CA PRO A 50 -23.15 -11.83 19.19
C PRO A 50 -21.75 -11.99 18.58
N VAL A 51 -20.95 -10.93 18.58
CA VAL A 51 -19.59 -10.96 18.01
C VAL A 51 -18.70 -11.89 18.83
N ARG A 52 -18.79 -11.85 20.17
CA ARG A 52 -18.06 -12.78 21.03
C ARG A 52 -18.37 -14.24 20.73
N ARG A 53 -19.66 -14.58 20.57
CA ARG A 53 -20.07 -15.94 20.22
C ARG A 53 -19.54 -16.36 18.86
N LEU A 54 -19.57 -15.47 17.87
CA LEU A 54 -18.99 -15.74 16.54
C LEU A 54 -17.50 -16.10 16.64
N LEU A 55 -16.71 -15.32 17.38
CA LEU A 55 -15.28 -15.60 17.55
C LEU A 55 -15.04 -16.93 18.28
N GLU A 56 -15.83 -17.22 19.33
CA GLU A 56 -15.78 -18.49 20.07
C GLU A 56 -16.23 -19.69 19.21
N GLU A 57 -17.18 -19.50 18.28
CA GLU A 57 -17.63 -20.53 17.34
C GLU A 57 -16.60 -20.84 16.27
N ILE A 58 -15.83 -19.85 15.82
CA ILE A 58 -14.69 -20.05 14.91
C ILE A 58 -13.59 -20.83 15.63
N GLU A 59 -13.20 -20.44 16.85
CA GLU A 59 -12.21 -21.18 17.64
C GLU A 59 -12.66 -22.61 17.97
N ALA A 60 -13.97 -22.84 18.12
CA ALA A 60 -14.51 -24.17 18.31
C ALA A 60 -14.69 -24.97 17.00
N GLY A 61 -14.33 -24.40 15.85
CA GLY A 61 -14.50 -25.01 14.54
C GLY A 61 -15.96 -25.23 14.10
N ARG A 62 -16.91 -24.59 14.78
CA ARG A 62 -18.36 -24.65 14.44
C ARG A 62 -18.75 -23.65 13.36
N GLN A 63 -18.01 -22.54 13.26
CA GLN A 63 -18.12 -21.58 12.18
C GLN A 63 -16.89 -21.68 11.27
N ALA A 64 -17.12 -21.93 9.98
CA ALA A 64 -16.04 -21.94 9.00
C ALA A 64 -15.54 -20.51 8.75
N LEU A 65 -14.21 -20.35 8.72
CA LEU A 65 -13.51 -19.11 8.40
C LEU A 65 -12.65 -19.35 7.15
N ASP A 66 -13.02 -18.73 6.04
CA ASP A 66 -12.27 -18.87 4.79
C ASP A 66 -11.18 -17.80 4.69
N ILE A 67 -11.52 -16.54 4.96
CA ILE A 67 -10.57 -15.43 4.87
C ILE A 67 -10.58 -14.62 6.17
N LEU A 68 -9.42 -14.47 6.80
CA LEU A 68 -9.19 -13.54 7.91
C LEU A 68 -8.49 -12.29 7.39
N CYS A 69 -9.22 -11.18 7.30
CA CYS A 69 -8.65 -9.88 6.97
C CYS A 69 -8.27 -9.12 8.24
N ILE A 70 -7.05 -8.60 8.29
CA ILE A 70 -6.54 -7.77 9.37
C ILE A 70 -6.22 -6.38 8.82
N GLU A 71 -6.86 -5.36 9.36
CA GLU A 71 -6.54 -3.95 9.08
C GLU A 71 -5.86 -3.33 10.30
N GLY A 72 -4.76 -2.60 10.09
CA GLY A 72 -3.98 -2.00 11.18
C GLY A 72 -2.89 -2.92 11.73
N SER A 73 -1.91 -2.32 12.42
CA SER A 73 -0.79 -3.04 13.03
C SER A 73 -1.23 -3.82 14.26
N ILE A 74 -0.44 -4.83 14.62
CA ILE A 74 -0.64 -5.62 15.82
C ILE A 74 0.28 -5.09 16.91
N LEU A 75 -0.30 -4.64 18.02
CA LEU A 75 0.49 -4.19 19.17
C LEU A 75 0.89 -5.40 20.02
N ARG A 76 2.19 -5.55 20.27
CA ARG A 76 2.73 -6.55 21.21
C ARG A 76 2.91 -5.99 22.61
N GLY A 77 2.97 -4.67 22.78
CA GLY A 77 3.15 -4.05 24.09
C GLY A 77 1.92 -4.09 25.00
N PRO A 78 2.10 -3.87 26.31
CA PRO A 78 3.39 -3.81 27.01
C PRO A 78 3.95 -5.22 27.24
N GLY A 79 5.28 -5.37 27.14
CA GLY A 79 5.98 -6.61 27.53
C GLY A 79 5.51 -7.88 26.81
N GLY A 80 5.12 -7.79 25.54
CA GLY A 80 4.64 -8.93 24.74
C GLY A 80 3.19 -9.36 25.02
N THR A 81 2.45 -8.66 25.90
CA THR A 81 1.07 -9.02 26.28
C THR A 81 0.02 -8.59 25.26
N GLY A 82 0.35 -7.65 24.37
CA GLY A 82 -0.57 -7.00 23.44
C GLY A 82 -1.67 -6.15 24.08
N ARG A 83 -1.60 -5.90 25.40
CA ARG A 83 -2.66 -5.18 26.13
C ARG A 83 -2.79 -3.70 25.81
N PHE A 84 -1.85 -3.11 25.07
CA PHE A 84 -2.09 -1.79 24.47
C PHE A 84 -3.24 -1.78 23.48
N GLN A 85 -3.66 -2.95 23.00
CA GLN A 85 -4.91 -3.09 22.27
C GLN A 85 -5.72 -4.30 22.74
N MET A 86 -6.84 -4.02 23.39
CA MET A 86 -7.81 -5.02 23.83
C MET A 86 -8.99 -5.07 22.86
N LEU A 87 -9.47 -6.27 22.52
CA LEU A 87 -10.79 -6.39 21.89
C LEU A 87 -11.85 -6.27 22.98
N SER A 88 -12.53 -5.12 23.01
CA SER A 88 -13.46 -4.74 24.07
C SER A 88 -14.48 -5.83 24.41
N GLY A 89 -14.66 -6.08 25.70
CA GLY A 89 -15.63 -7.07 26.20
C GLY A 89 -15.19 -8.54 26.11
N THR A 90 -14.02 -8.84 25.54
CA THR A 90 -13.48 -10.21 25.46
C THR A 90 -12.46 -10.54 26.55
N GLY A 91 -11.82 -9.52 27.14
CA GLY A 91 -10.71 -9.71 28.06
C GLY A 91 -9.40 -10.18 27.41
N ARG A 92 -9.36 -10.28 26.07
CA ARG A 92 -8.20 -10.72 25.28
C ARG A 92 -7.68 -9.58 24.41
N SER A 93 -6.37 -9.56 24.18
CA SER A 93 -5.75 -8.58 23.28
C SER A 93 -6.05 -8.88 21.82
N MET A 94 -5.93 -7.89 20.95
CA MET A 94 -6.03 -8.12 19.50
C MET A 94 -4.95 -9.08 19.01
N LEU A 95 -3.72 -8.99 19.55
CA LEU A 95 -2.65 -9.95 19.29
C LEU A 95 -3.09 -11.40 19.57
N ASP A 96 -3.73 -11.63 20.71
CA ASP A 96 -4.17 -12.96 21.11
C ASP A 96 -5.28 -13.49 20.19
N TRP A 97 -6.27 -12.66 19.84
CA TRP A 97 -7.32 -13.04 18.87
C TRP A 97 -6.75 -13.36 17.49
N VAL A 98 -5.84 -12.53 16.97
CA VAL A 98 -5.21 -12.76 15.66
C VAL A 98 -4.44 -14.08 15.66
N ARG A 99 -3.63 -14.34 16.69
CA ARG A 99 -2.89 -15.61 16.84
C ARG A 99 -3.81 -16.82 16.97
N SER A 100 -4.96 -16.66 17.63
CA SER A 100 -5.89 -17.76 17.84
C SER A 100 -6.73 -18.08 16.60
N LEU A 101 -7.15 -17.06 15.84
CA LEU A 101 -8.05 -17.22 14.68
C LEU A 101 -7.31 -17.53 13.38
N ALA A 102 -6.08 -17.01 13.19
CA ALA A 102 -5.32 -17.21 11.96
C ALA A 102 -5.12 -18.69 11.58
N PRO A 103 -4.87 -19.63 12.52
CA PRO A 103 -4.79 -21.07 12.21
C PRO A 103 -6.10 -21.71 11.75
N TYR A 104 -7.25 -21.04 11.87
CA TYR A 104 -8.54 -21.55 11.39
C TYR A 104 -8.87 -21.09 9.97
N ALA A 105 -8.29 -19.98 9.52
CA ALA A 105 -8.55 -19.39 8.22
C ALA A 105 -7.88 -20.18 7.08
N ALA A 106 -8.57 -20.35 5.95
CA ALA A 106 -7.94 -20.83 4.73
C ALA A 106 -6.88 -19.83 4.23
N HIS A 107 -7.18 -18.54 4.30
CA HIS A 107 -6.29 -17.45 3.92
C HIS A 107 -6.26 -16.34 4.98
N VAL A 108 -5.11 -15.71 5.17
CA VAL A 108 -4.95 -14.52 6.02
C VAL A 108 -4.46 -13.38 5.14
N VAL A 109 -5.16 -12.24 5.20
CA VAL A 109 -4.87 -11.06 4.37
C VAL A 109 -4.58 -9.88 5.30
N ALA A 110 -3.38 -9.32 5.18
CA ALA A 110 -3.00 -8.08 5.85
C ALA A 110 -3.35 -6.89 4.93
N VAL A 111 -4.26 -6.03 5.40
CA VAL A 111 -4.83 -4.95 4.61
C VAL A 111 -4.26 -3.61 5.08
N GLY A 112 -3.50 -2.98 4.17
CA GLY A 112 -2.82 -1.71 4.39
C GLY A 112 -1.46 -1.85 5.06
N THR A 113 -0.61 -0.84 4.88
CA THR A 113 0.80 -0.89 5.30
C THR A 113 0.99 -1.09 6.80
N CYS A 114 0.04 -0.62 7.62
CA CYS A 114 0.06 -0.90 9.05
C CYS A 114 -0.04 -2.40 9.35
N ALA A 115 -0.93 -3.12 8.67
CA ALA A 115 -1.09 -4.56 8.85
C ALA A 115 0.04 -5.35 8.17
N THR A 116 0.61 -4.86 7.06
CA THR A 116 1.68 -5.59 6.37
C THR A 116 3.00 -5.48 7.10
N TYR A 117 3.43 -4.26 7.47
CA TYR A 117 4.79 -3.98 7.96
C TYR A 117 4.85 -3.26 9.32
N GLY A 118 3.74 -2.72 9.82
CA GLY A 118 3.67 -1.86 11.00
C GLY A 118 3.31 -0.41 10.63
N GLY A 119 3.94 0.12 9.58
CA GLY A 119 3.60 1.42 8.98
C GLY A 119 3.73 2.59 9.96
N VAL A 120 2.95 3.66 9.76
CA VAL A 120 3.03 4.87 10.60
C VAL A 120 2.89 4.62 12.11
N THR A 121 2.24 3.51 12.51
CA THR A 121 2.09 3.15 13.93
C THR A 121 3.36 2.59 14.57
N SER A 122 4.31 2.09 13.77
CA SER A 122 5.63 1.63 14.22
C SER A 122 6.72 2.70 14.12
N ALA A 123 6.39 3.92 13.68
CA ALA A 123 7.36 5.00 13.52
C ALA A 123 8.04 5.41 14.85
N GLY A 124 9.28 5.90 14.76
CA GLY A 124 10.05 6.41 15.89
C GLY A 124 10.44 5.31 16.87
N GLU A 125 10.34 5.60 18.17
CA GLU A 125 10.76 4.65 19.22
C GLU A 125 9.83 3.44 19.37
N ASN A 126 8.68 3.42 18.68
CA ASN A 126 7.67 2.35 18.72
C ASN A 126 7.37 1.81 20.14
N PRO A 127 6.96 2.66 21.11
CA PRO A 127 6.72 2.23 22.49
C PRO A 127 5.57 1.22 22.61
N ALA A 128 4.68 1.17 21.60
CA ALA A 128 3.57 0.23 21.54
C ALA A 128 4.00 -1.18 21.09
N ASP A 129 5.23 -1.32 20.60
CA ASP A 129 5.74 -2.54 19.97
C ASP A 129 4.79 -3.02 18.85
N ALA A 130 4.44 -2.09 17.98
CA ALA A 130 3.58 -2.28 16.82
C ALA A 130 4.34 -2.99 15.70
N VAL A 131 3.73 -4.02 15.12
CA VAL A 131 4.30 -4.80 14.01
C VAL A 131 3.21 -5.14 12.98
N GLY A 132 3.63 -5.56 11.79
CA GLY A 132 2.73 -6.20 10.85
C GLY A 132 2.31 -7.60 11.30
N VAL A 133 1.37 -8.19 10.56
CA VAL A 133 0.84 -9.53 10.82
C VAL A 133 1.92 -10.59 10.63
N GLN A 134 2.74 -10.45 9.57
CA GLN A 134 3.85 -11.36 9.28
C GLN A 134 5.18 -10.66 8.92
N TYR A 135 5.29 -9.35 9.15
CA TYR A 135 6.55 -8.61 9.03
C TYR A 135 6.70 -7.60 10.17
N ASP A 136 7.94 -7.26 10.47
CA ASP A 136 8.36 -6.20 11.40
C ASP A 136 9.33 -5.29 10.60
N GLY A 137 8.80 -4.22 10.02
CA GLY A 137 9.49 -3.46 8.97
C GLY A 137 9.82 -4.34 7.77
N GLU A 138 11.09 -4.34 7.35
CA GLU A 138 11.58 -5.19 6.24
C GLU A 138 11.74 -6.67 6.63
N HIS A 139 11.72 -6.99 7.91
CA HIS A 139 12.04 -8.33 8.39
C HIS A 139 10.79 -9.20 8.45
N ARG A 140 10.81 -10.34 7.75
CA ARG A 140 9.75 -11.34 7.87
C ARG A 140 9.68 -11.84 9.32
N GLY A 141 8.52 -11.70 9.96
CA GLY A 141 8.41 -11.79 11.41
C GLY A 141 7.09 -11.23 11.94
N GLY A 142 7.10 -10.50 13.05
CA GLY A 142 5.89 -9.84 13.57
C GLY A 142 4.92 -10.76 14.32
N ALA A 143 3.61 -10.53 14.17
CA ALA A 143 2.60 -11.08 15.10
C ALA A 143 2.47 -12.61 15.04
N LEU A 144 2.41 -13.18 13.84
CA LEU A 144 2.24 -14.62 13.60
C LEU A 144 3.56 -15.37 13.46
N GLY A 145 4.68 -14.66 13.28
CA GLY A 145 6.01 -15.24 13.08
C GLY A 145 6.32 -15.60 11.63
N ALA A 146 7.62 -15.76 11.34
CA ALA A 146 8.12 -15.91 9.97
C ALA A 146 7.66 -17.21 9.28
N ASP A 147 7.45 -18.28 10.05
CA ASP A 147 7.09 -19.61 9.53
C ASP A 147 5.57 -19.83 9.42
N PHE A 148 4.75 -18.83 9.82
CA PHE A 148 3.31 -18.96 9.72
C PHE A 148 2.86 -19.20 8.27
N THR A 149 1.98 -20.18 8.10
CA THR A 149 1.31 -20.51 6.85
C THR A 149 -0.16 -20.77 7.18
N ALA A 150 -1.08 -20.15 6.44
CA ALA A 150 -2.52 -20.35 6.61
C ALA A 150 -2.93 -21.78 6.16
N ARG A 151 -4.16 -22.21 6.48
CA ARG A 151 -4.59 -23.60 6.14
C ARG A 151 -4.58 -23.90 4.64
N GLY A 152 -4.77 -22.88 3.82
CA GLY A 152 -4.70 -22.97 2.36
C GLY A 152 -3.28 -23.07 1.80
N GLY A 153 -2.24 -23.09 2.65
CA GLY A 153 -0.85 -23.27 2.25
C GLY A 153 -0.11 -21.99 1.83
N LEU A 154 -0.77 -20.83 1.90
CA LEU A 154 -0.16 -19.53 1.61
C LEU A 154 0.38 -18.84 2.88
N PRO A 155 1.42 -18.00 2.77
CA PRO A 155 1.77 -17.07 3.84
C PRO A 155 0.65 -16.03 4.03
N VAL A 156 0.84 -15.09 4.95
CA VAL A 156 -0.03 -13.91 5.00
C VAL A 156 0.12 -13.13 3.69
N ILE A 157 -1.00 -12.87 3.03
CA ILE A 157 -1.06 -12.11 1.79
C ILE A 157 -1.09 -10.63 2.16
N ASN A 158 -0.11 -9.87 1.67
CA ASN A 158 0.06 -8.46 2.02
C ASN A 158 -0.55 -7.56 0.94
N VAL A 159 -1.63 -6.86 1.24
CA VAL A 159 -2.21 -5.83 0.37
C VAL A 159 -1.80 -4.45 0.92
N ALA A 160 -0.56 -4.06 0.61
CA ALA A 160 0.08 -2.86 1.16
C ALA A 160 -0.42 -1.55 0.55
N GLY A 161 -0.29 -0.45 1.30
CA GLY A 161 -0.68 0.92 0.94
C GLY A 161 -1.24 1.69 2.15
N CYS A 162 -1.11 3.03 2.17
CA CYS A 162 -1.60 3.88 3.27
C CYS A 162 -2.47 5.06 2.77
N PRO A 163 -3.80 4.86 2.62
CA PRO A 163 -4.51 3.58 2.71
C PRO A 163 -4.21 2.68 1.50
N THR A 164 -4.57 1.40 1.57
CA THR A 164 -4.51 0.53 0.38
C THR A 164 -5.55 0.93 -0.66
N HIS A 165 -5.27 0.70 -1.94
CA HIS A 165 -6.22 0.93 -3.02
C HIS A 165 -7.45 0.00 -2.86
N PRO A 166 -8.69 0.48 -3.12
CA PRO A 166 -9.89 -0.37 -3.04
C PRO A 166 -9.75 -1.62 -3.88
N ASP A 167 -9.44 -1.45 -5.17
CA ASP A 167 -9.37 -2.56 -6.11
C ASP A 167 -8.29 -3.58 -5.77
N TRP A 168 -7.19 -3.17 -5.14
CA TRP A 168 -6.17 -4.14 -4.73
C TRP A 168 -6.70 -5.10 -3.68
N VAL A 169 -7.57 -4.63 -2.79
CA VAL A 169 -8.24 -5.47 -1.80
C VAL A 169 -9.27 -6.35 -2.49
N THR A 170 -10.17 -5.76 -3.27
CA THR A 170 -11.28 -6.52 -3.88
C THR A 170 -10.78 -7.56 -4.86
N GLU A 171 -9.86 -7.23 -5.77
CA GLU A 171 -9.27 -8.19 -6.71
C GLU A 171 -8.53 -9.32 -5.99
N THR A 172 -7.79 -9.02 -4.91
CA THR A 172 -7.17 -10.07 -4.09
C THR A 172 -8.20 -11.04 -3.51
N LEU A 173 -9.29 -10.53 -2.95
CA LEU A 173 -10.36 -11.36 -2.38
C LEU A 173 -11.08 -12.17 -3.46
N LEU A 174 -11.29 -11.60 -4.65
CA LEU A 174 -11.89 -12.28 -5.79
C LEU A 174 -10.99 -13.42 -6.31
N MET A 175 -9.68 -13.18 -6.44
CA MET A 175 -8.73 -14.22 -6.85
C MET A 175 -8.68 -15.37 -5.83
N LEU A 176 -8.79 -15.07 -4.53
CA LEU A 176 -8.90 -16.10 -3.49
C LEU A 176 -10.19 -16.89 -3.62
N ALA A 177 -11.33 -16.22 -3.83
CA ALA A 177 -12.62 -16.88 -4.04
C ALA A 177 -12.65 -17.79 -5.28
N ALA A 178 -11.98 -17.36 -6.36
CA ALA A 178 -11.85 -18.12 -7.59
C ALA A 178 -10.80 -19.25 -7.51
N GLY A 179 -9.94 -19.27 -6.47
CA GLY A 179 -8.83 -20.21 -6.36
C GLY A 179 -7.69 -19.94 -7.35
N GLU A 180 -7.55 -18.69 -7.80
CA GLU A 180 -6.58 -18.26 -8.81
C GLU A 180 -5.29 -17.67 -8.23
N LEU A 181 -5.27 -17.37 -6.92
CA LEU A 181 -4.08 -16.88 -6.24
C LEU A 181 -3.32 -18.02 -5.56
N ASP A 182 -2.09 -18.25 -6.02
CA ASP A 182 -1.15 -19.18 -5.39
C ASP A 182 0.16 -18.46 -4.99
N ALA A 183 1.14 -19.22 -4.48
CA ALA A 183 2.41 -18.65 -4.03
C ALA A 183 3.22 -17.99 -5.16
N SER A 184 3.04 -18.41 -6.41
CA SER A 184 3.71 -17.80 -7.58
C SER A 184 3.09 -16.44 -7.95
N GLY A 185 1.82 -16.23 -7.58
CA GLY A 185 1.12 -14.96 -7.71
C GLY A 185 1.52 -13.90 -6.68
N LEU A 186 2.49 -14.18 -5.81
CA LEU A 186 3.00 -13.27 -4.78
C LEU A 186 4.45 -12.85 -5.07
N ASP A 187 4.80 -11.63 -4.68
CA ASP A 187 6.17 -11.12 -4.75
C ASP A 187 7.00 -11.46 -3.49
N GLY A 188 8.23 -10.93 -3.40
CA GLY A 188 9.14 -11.20 -2.28
C GLY A 188 8.64 -10.72 -0.90
N PHE A 189 7.66 -9.83 -0.85
CA PHE A 189 7.00 -9.37 0.37
C PHE A 189 5.58 -9.94 0.51
N ALA A 190 5.29 -11.05 -0.17
CA ALA A 190 3.98 -11.69 -0.20
C ALA A 190 2.84 -10.77 -0.69
N ARG A 191 3.15 -9.80 -1.56
CA ARG A 191 2.16 -8.92 -2.19
C ARG A 191 1.64 -9.51 -3.50
N PRO A 192 0.34 -9.43 -3.81
CA PRO A 192 -0.19 -9.83 -5.10
C PRO A 192 0.51 -9.15 -6.28
N ARG A 193 1.01 -9.97 -7.21
CA ARG A 193 1.82 -9.51 -8.35
C ARG A 193 1.08 -8.62 -9.34
N PHE A 194 -0.24 -8.72 -9.42
CA PHE A 194 -1.02 -7.94 -10.38
C PHE A 194 -0.84 -6.42 -10.22
N TYR A 195 -0.58 -5.94 -8.99
CA TYR A 195 -0.16 -4.55 -8.75
C TYR A 195 1.33 -4.45 -8.39
N ALA A 196 1.91 -5.50 -7.79
CA ALA A 196 3.28 -5.45 -7.29
C ALA A 196 4.36 -5.58 -8.38
N ASP A 197 4.02 -6.00 -9.60
CA ASP A 197 4.93 -6.05 -10.75
C ASP A 197 5.07 -4.69 -11.47
N HIS A 198 4.41 -3.65 -10.96
CA HIS A 198 4.50 -2.29 -11.48
C HIS A 198 5.23 -1.37 -10.50
N LEU A 199 5.88 -0.35 -11.07
CA LEU A 199 6.36 0.81 -10.32
C LEU A 199 5.37 1.95 -10.47
N VAL A 200 5.23 2.78 -9.45
CA VAL A 200 4.38 3.98 -9.49
C VAL A 200 4.81 4.91 -10.64
N HIS A 201 6.07 4.85 -11.07
CA HIS A 201 6.53 5.60 -12.24
C HIS A 201 5.87 5.15 -13.56
N HIS A 202 5.44 3.91 -13.67
CA HIS A 202 4.68 3.42 -14.83
C HIS A 202 3.33 4.14 -14.91
N GLY A 203 3.01 4.71 -16.08
CA GLY A 203 1.81 5.52 -16.27
C GLY A 203 1.89 6.94 -15.70
N CYS A 204 3.01 7.36 -15.11
CA CYS A 204 3.13 8.70 -14.53
C CYS A 204 2.95 9.79 -15.60
N SER A 205 1.97 10.68 -15.41
CA SER A 205 1.68 11.79 -16.34
C SER A 205 2.84 12.79 -16.49
N LYS A 206 3.79 12.78 -15.55
CA LYS A 206 4.99 13.63 -15.57
C LYS A 206 6.19 12.96 -16.27
N ASN A 207 6.00 11.85 -16.98
CA ASN A 207 7.10 11.08 -17.57
C ASN A 207 7.91 11.89 -18.60
N GLU A 208 7.27 12.71 -19.44
CA GLU A 208 7.98 13.59 -20.38
C GLU A 208 8.92 14.56 -19.64
N PHE A 209 8.48 15.12 -18.51
CA PHE A 209 9.34 15.96 -17.67
C PHE A 209 10.50 15.19 -17.04
N TYR A 210 10.26 13.95 -16.61
CA TYR A 210 11.29 13.06 -16.03
C TYR A 210 12.37 12.68 -17.05
N GLU A 211 11.97 12.37 -18.29
CA GLU A 211 12.87 11.97 -19.37
C GLU A 211 13.88 13.08 -19.69
N TYR A 212 13.39 14.32 -19.79
CA TYR A 212 14.21 15.49 -20.11
C TYR A 212 14.81 16.19 -18.90
N LYS A 213 14.67 15.64 -17.69
CA LYS A 213 15.13 16.25 -16.42
C LYS A 213 14.64 17.70 -16.25
N ALA A 214 13.41 17.94 -16.70
CA ALA A 214 12.69 19.19 -16.54
C ALA A 214 11.90 19.12 -15.22
N SER A 215 12.58 19.44 -14.13
CA SER A 215 12.09 19.18 -12.78
C SER A 215 11.40 20.39 -12.16
N ALA A 216 10.32 20.13 -11.43
CA ALA A 216 9.73 21.06 -10.49
C ALA A 216 10.70 21.29 -9.33
N ARG A 217 10.71 22.51 -8.80
CA ARG A 217 11.51 23.00 -7.67
C ARG A 217 10.64 23.35 -6.48
N GLU A 218 9.39 23.73 -6.72
CA GLU A 218 8.41 24.07 -5.70
C GLU A 218 7.13 23.22 -5.86
N LEU A 219 6.41 23.02 -4.76
CA LEU A 219 5.09 22.37 -4.81
C LEU A 219 4.15 23.23 -5.66
N SER A 220 3.21 22.57 -6.34
CA SER A 220 2.28 23.13 -7.35
C SER A 220 2.86 23.27 -8.75
N GLU A 221 4.17 23.19 -8.95
CA GLU A 221 4.75 23.19 -10.29
C GLU A 221 4.48 21.86 -11.04
N ILE A 222 4.26 21.94 -12.36
CA ILE A 222 3.82 20.78 -13.15
C ILE A 222 4.96 19.86 -13.60
N GLY A 223 6.23 20.24 -13.38
CA GLY A 223 7.40 19.44 -13.70
C GLY A 223 7.53 18.13 -12.91
N CYS A 224 8.61 17.39 -13.20
CA CYS A 224 8.92 16.16 -12.47
C CYS A 224 9.32 16.46 -11.02
N LEU A 225 8.78 15.70 -10.07
CA LEU A 225 9.00 15.90 -8.63
C LEU A 225 10.24 15.15 -8.10
N MET A 226 10.86 14.26 -8.88
CA MET A 226 11.90 13.33 -8.41
C MET A 226 13.21 14.04 -8.05
N GLU A 227 13.64 15.05 -8.80
CA GLU A 227 14.96 15.67 -8.60
C GLU A 227 15.01 16.56 -7.35
N HIS A 228 13.90 17.19 -6.95
CA HIS A 228 13.92 18.19 -5.87
C HIS A 228 12.91 17.93 -4.76
N LEU A 229 11.78 17.30 -5.07
CA LEU A 229 10.60 17.27 -4.20
C LEU A 229 10.33 15.88 -3.62
N GLY A 230 11.34 15.01 -3.53
CA GLY A 230 11.28 13.76 -2.77
C GLY A 230 10.52 12.61 -3.44
N CYS A 231 10.04 12.76 -4.68
CA CYS A 231 9.27 11.70 -5.33
C CYS A 231 10.13 10.47 -5.62
N ILE A 232 9.77 9.33 -5.02
CA ILE A 232 10.43 8.03 -5.18
C ILE A 232 9.62 7.04 -6.03
N GLY A 233 8.76 7.55 -6.91
CA GLY A 233 7.89 6.71 -7.75
C GLY A 233 8.64 5.72 -8.65
N THR A 234 9.92 5.98 -8.98
CA THR A 234 10.78 5.07 -9.75
C THR A 234 11.27 3.86 -8.97
N GLN A 235 11.01 3.81 -7.67
CA GLN A 235 11.39 2.72 -6.76
C GLN A 235 10.16 2.16 -6.03
N ALA A 236 9.09 2.95 -5.96
CA ALA A 236 7.86 2.57 -5.29
C ALA A 236 7.05 1.56 -6.11
N VAL A 237 6.68 0.46 -5.47
CA VAL A 237 5.86 -0.60 -6.08
C VAL A 237 4.38 -0.22 -6.02
N GLY A 238 3.68 -0.39 -7.14
CA GLY A 238 2.24 -0.15 -7.28
C GLY A 238 1.87 0.41 -8.65
N ASP A 239 0.61 0.24 -9.02
CA ASP A 239 0.04 0.66 -10.30
C ASP A 239 -0.82 1.94 -10.18
N CYS A 240 -0.62 2.74 -9.12
CA CYS A 240 -1.43 3.93 -8.80
C CYS A 240 -1.57 4.96 -9.95
N ASN A 241 -0.62 4.98 -10.89
CA ASN A 241 -0.62 5.86 -12.06
C ASN A 241 -1.17 5.19 -13.33
N ILE A 242 -1.39 3.88 -13.31
CA ILE A 242 -1.99 3.10 -14.39
C ILE A 242 -3.50 3.00 -14.15
N ARG A 243 -3.89 2.53 -12.97
CA ARG A 243 -5.29 2.34 -12.56
C ARG A 243 -5.96 3.65 -12.15
N GLY A 244 -5.24 4.50 -11.44
CA GLY A 244 -5.78 5.71 -10.84
C GLY A 244 -6.67 5.43 -9.63
N TRP A 245 -6.95 6.46 -8.82
CA TRP A 245 -7.77 6.38 -7.61
C TRP A 245 -9.15 7.00 -7.85
N ASN A 246 -10.22 6.37 -7.33
CA ASN A 246 -11.59 6.93 -7.30
C ASN A 246 -12.05 7.49 -8.66
N GLY A 247 -11.94 6.67 -9.71
CA GLY A 247 -12.29 7.03 -11.09
C GLY A 247 -11.24 7.86 -11.85
N ALA A 248 -10.38 8.63 -11.17
CA ALA A 248 -9.24 9.31 -11.79
C ALA A 248 -8.24 9.89 -10.77
N GLY A 249 -6.95 9.76 -11.07
CA GLY A 249 -5.90 10.53 -10.41
C GLY A 249 -4.94 9.69 -9.58
N SER A 250 -3.88 10.34 -9.10
CA SER A 250 -2.83 9.76 -8.28
C SER A 250 -2.14 10.88 -7.50
N CYS A 251 -1.28 10.54 -6.53
CA CYS A 251 -0.48 11.53 -5.81
C CYS A 251 0.31 12.43 -6.77
N THR A 252 1.00 11.82 -7.74
CA THR A 252 1.85 12.55 -8.68
C THR A 252 1.04 13.38 -9.68
N GLN A 253 -0.15 12.93 -10.06
CA GLN A 253 -1.06 13.72 -10.90
C GLN A 253 -1.62 14.92 -10.13
N ALA A 254 -1.89 14.76 -8.82
CA ALA A 254 -2.28 15.84 -7.92
C ALA A 254 -1.12 16.77 -7.51
N GLY A 255 0.10 16.53 -8.00
CA GLY A 255 1.26 17.38 -7.73
C GLY A 255 1.99 17.09 -6.41
N TYR A 256 1.71 15.95 -5.77
CA TYR A 256 2.42 15.52 -4.56
C TYR A 256 3.39 14.37 -4.86
N PRO A 257 4.60 14.34 -4.27
CA PRO A 257 5.56 13.26 -4.48
C PRO A 257 5.00 11.90 -4.04
N CYS A 258 5.32 10.86 -4.80
CA CYS A 258 5.13 9.50 -4.30
C CYS A 258 6.09 9.28 -3.12
N ILE A 259 5.54 8.88 -1.98
CA ILE A 259 6.28 8.61 -0.73
C ILE A 259 6.51 7.11 -0.49
N ASN A 260 6.21 6.26 -1.50
CA ASN A 260 6.32 4.81 -1.41
C ASN A 260 5.53 4.20 -0.22
N CYS A 261 4.29 4.63 -0.02
CA CYS A 261 3.46 4.18 1.11
C CYS A 261 3.12 2.68 1.09
N THR A 262 3.55 1.94 0.07
CA THR A 262 3.38 0.49 -0.12
C THR A 262 4.61 -0.32 0.28
N ALA A 263 5.71 0.33 0.68
CA ALA A 263 6.94 -0.31 1.12
C ALA A 263 7.02 -0.40 2.65
N PRO A 264 7.81 -1.34 3.17
CA PRO A 264 8.24 -1.30 4.57
C PRO A 264 8.95 0.02 4.90
N GLU A 265 8.80 0.49 6.14
CA GLU A 265 9.54 1.63 6.72
C GLU A 265 9.36 2.95 5.96
N PHE A 266 8.33 3.09 5.11
CA PHE A 266 8.06 4.32 4.37
C PHE A 266 7.81 5.53 5.31
N GLU A 267 7.36 5.26 6.53
CA GLU A 267 7.10 6.23 7.58
C GLU A 267 8.36 6.93 8.12
N GLU A 268 9.55 6.35 7.91
CA GLU A 268 10.84 6.89 8.38
C GLU A 268 11.87 7.05 7.25
N PRO A 269 11.62 7.92 6.24
CA PRO A 269 12.53 8.11 5.12
C PRO A 269 13.87 8.79 5.50
N GLY A 270 14.02 9.26 6.74
CA GLY A 270 15.21 9.98 7.22
C GLY A 270 15.35 11.43 6.73
N HIS A 271 14.35 11.94 6.00
CA HIS A 271 14.28 13.31 5.51
C HIS A 271 12.81 13.74 5.30
N GLY A 272 12.55 14.99 4.92
CA GLY A 272 11.19 15.43 4.59
C GLY A 272 10.67 14.76 3.30
N PHE A 273 9.41 14.32 3.27
CA PHE A 273 8.80 13.68 2.08
C PHE A 273 8.79 14.55 0.81
N THR A 274 8.90 15.86 0.97
CA THR A 274 8.92 16.84 -0.13
C THR A 274 10.34 17.34 -0.42
N GLU A 275 11.36 16.59 -0.03
CA GLU A 275 12.77 16.90 -0.25
C GLU A 275 13.48 15.70 -0.86
N THR A 276 14.25 15.91 -1.93
CA THR A 276 15.13 14.88 -2.48
C THR A 276 16.52 14.99 -1.85
N PRO A 277 17.00 13.99 -1.08
CA PRO A 277 18.37 13.96 -0.58
C PRO A 277 19.38 13.91 -1.72
N LYS A 278 20.45 14.69 -1.60
CA LYS A 278 21.49 14.77 -2.63
C LYS A 278 22.88 14.65 -2.05
N PHE A 279 23.75 13.98 -2.80
CA PHE A 279 25.19 14.00 -2.60
C PHE A 279 25.85 14.62 -3.83
N ALA A 280 26.63 15.69 -3.65
CA ALA A 280 27.24 16.46 -4.74
C ALA A 280 26.23 16.89 -5.85
N GLY A 281 24.99 17.23 -5.45
CA GLY A 281 23.92 17.63 -6.36
C GLY A 281 23.17 16.50 -7.06
N ILE A 282 23.54 15.23 -6.80
CA ILE A 282 22.93 14.04 -7.40
C ILE A 282 21.96 13.39 -6.40
N PRO A 283 20.72 13.06 -6.80
CA PRO A 283 19.78 12.33 -5.95
C PRO A 283 20.36 11.02 -5.43
N VAL A 284 20.17 10.73 -4.13
CA VAL A 284 20.65 9.49 -3.51
C VAL A 284 19.80 8.29 -3.96
N GLY A 285 18.48 8.46 -4.03
CA GLY A 285 17.51 7.45 -4.47
C GLY A 285 17.43 7.38 -6.00
N LEU A 286 18.36 6.65 -6.62
CA LEU A 286 18.33 6.33 -8.05
C LEU A 286 17.63 4.99 -8.30
N PRO A 287 17.11 4.72 -9.51
CA PRO A 287 16.59 3.40 -9.87
C PRO A 287 17.59 2.30 -9.50
N SER A 288 17.12 1.26 -8.80
CA SER A 288 17.96 0.24 -8.18
C SER A 288 18.69 -0.65 -9.20
N ASP A 289 18.16 -0.76 -10.41
CA ASP A 289 18.65 -1.56 -11.53
C ASP A 289 19.54 -0.75 -12.51
N MET A 290 19.72 0.56 -12.29
CA MET A 290 20.54 1.41 -13.15
C MET A 290 21.88 1.78 -12.49
N PRO A 291 23.04 1.49 -13.14
CA PRO A 291 24.32 1.94 -12.62
C PRO A 291 24.40 3.47 -12.56
N LYS A 292 24.82 4.01 -11.40
CA LYS A 292 24.82 5.46 -11.12
C LYS A 292 25.52 6.28 -12.20
N ALA A 293 26.64 5.79 -12.75
CA ALA A 293 27.40 6.50 -13.79
C ALA A 293 26.59 6.67 -15.08
N TRP A 294 25.85 5.63 -15.50
CA TRP A 294 24.98 5.69 -16.69
C TRP A 294 23.78 6.59 -16.45
N PHE A 295 23.16 6.51 -15.27
CA PHE A 295 22.10 7.45 -14.89
C PHE A 295 22.59 8.90 -15.03
N MET A 296 23.78 9.19 -14.52
CA MET A 296 24.32 10.55 -14.59
C MET A 296 24.59 11.00 -16.03
N ALA A 297 25.22 10.16 -16.84
CA ALA A 297 25.48 10.48 -18.24
C ALA A 297 24.17 10.77 -19.01
N LEU A 298 23.16 9.90 -18.86
CA LEU A 298 21.86 10.07 -19.49
C LEU A 298 21.13 11.31 -18.97
N ALA A 299 21.12 11.52 -17.65
CA ALA A 299 20.49 12.69 -17.04
C ALA A 299 21.11 14.00 -17.53
N SER A 300 22.44 14.08 -17.62
CA SER A 300 23.14 15.26 -18.14
C SER A 300 22.81 15.53 -19.60
N LEU A 301 22.81 14.49 -20.45
CA LEU A 301 22.45 14.62 -21.86
C LEU A 301 20.99 15.05 -22.04
N SER A 302 20.06 14.40 -21.33
CA SER A 302 18.64 14.75 -21.32
C SER A 302 18.39 16.19 -20.90
N LYS A 303 19.08 16.66 -19.84
CA LYS A 303 18.96 18.03 -19.32
C LYS A 303 19.52 19.07 -20.29
N ALA A 304 20.57 18.73 -21.03
CA ALA A 304 21.10 19.59 -22.08
C ALA A 304 20.19 19.64 -23.32
N ALA A 305 19.45 18.56 -23.58
CA ALA A 305 18.53 18.44 -24.71
C ALA A 305 17.09 18.88 -24.38
N THR A 306 16.81 19.38 -23.16
CA THR A 306 15.45 19.75 -22.72
C THR A 306 14.81 20.76 -23.68
N PRO A 307 13.66 20.43 -24.31
CA PRO A 307 12.89 21.37 -25.11
C PRO A 307 12.48 22.60 -24.29
N HIS A 308 12.54 23.79 -24.91
CA HIS A 308 12.13 25.05 -24.28
C HIS A 308 10.74 24.97 -23.61
N ARG A 309 9.77 24.33 -24.28
CA ARG A 309 8.42 24.09 -23.72
C ARG A 309 8.49 23.40 -22.35
N LEU A 310 9.26 22.32 -22.24
CA LEU A 310 9.37 21.55 -21.00
C LEU A 310 10.11 22.33 -19.93
N GLY A 311 11.20 23.00 -20.30
CA GLY A 311 11.96 23.82 -19.36
C GLY A 311 11.12 24.90 -18.70
N VAL A 312 10.31 25.63 -19.48
CA VAL A 312 9.41 26.68 -18.95
C VAL A 312 8.25 26.09 -18.15
N ASN A 313 7.60 25.06 -18.68
CA ASN A 313 6.44 24.46 -18.02
C ASN A 313 6.82 23.74 -16.72
N ALA A 314 8.00 23.14 -16.63
CA ALA A 314 8.39 22.37 -15.45
C ALA A 314 8.37 23.19 -14.15
N THR A 315 8.67 24.48 -14.24
CA THR A 315 8.66 25.44 -13.12
C THR A 315 7.47 26.40 -13.19
N SER A 316 6.33 25.92 -13.67
CA SER A 316 5.07 26.67 -13.74
C SER A 316 3.96 25.86 -13.10
N ASP A 317 2.98 26.55 -12.51
CA ASP A 317 1.78 25.94 -11.91
C ASP A 317 0.73 25.51 -12.95
N ARG A 318 0.95 25.84 -14.22
CA ARG A 318 0.06 25.55 -15.35
C ARG A 318 0.85 25.44 -16.65
N ILE A 319 0.18 25.07 -17.73
CA ILE A 319 0.80 25.08 -19.06
C ILE A 319 1.02 26.54 -19.49
N ALA A 320 2.26 27.02 -19.39
CA ALA A 320 2.66 28.34 -19.85
C ALA A 320 2.97 28.35 -21.36
N VAL A 321 3.58 27.27 -21.86
CA VAL A 321 3.91 27.07 -23.26
C VAL A 321 3.19 25.81 -23.78
N PRO A 322 2.18 25.93 -24.65
CA PRO A 322 1.51 24.76 -25.22
C PRO A 322 2.39 24.07 -26.27
N PRO A 323 2.07 22.82 -26.66
CA PRO A 323 2.69 22.17 -27.82
C PRO A 323 2.50 23.02 -29.09
N SER A 324 3.58 23.19 -29.87
CA SER A 324 3.52 23.94 -31.13
C SER A 324 3.17 23.01 -32.30
N LEU A 325 2.23 23.43 -33.15
CA LEU A 325 1.97 22.75 -34.42
C LEU A 325 3.07 23.12 -35.42
N LYS A 326 3.63 22.12 -36.08
CA LYS A 326 4.61 22.34 -37.15
C LYS A 326 3.92 23.10 -38.29
N LYS A 327 4.40 24.29 -38.63
CA LYS A 327 3.91 25.01 -39.81
C LYS A 327 4.16 24.15 -41.06
N PRO A 328 3.19 24.00 -41.97
CA PRO A 328 3.42 23.33 -43.24
C PRO A 328 4.65 23.94 -43.93
N LYS A 329 5.53 23.10 -44.47
CA LYS A 329 6.61 23.61 -45.34
C LYS A 329 5.95 24.15 -46.62
N PRO A 330 6.37 25.33 -47.11
CA PRO A 330 5.89 25.86 -48.38
C PRO A 330 6.24 24.96 -49.55
#